data_AF-A0A962STE8-F1
#
_entry.id   AF-A0A962STE8-F1
#
_cell.length_a   1.000
_cell.length_b   1.000
_cell.length_c   1.000
_cell.angle_alpha   90.00
_cell.angle_beta   90.00
_cell.angle_gamma   90.00
#
_symmetry.space_group_name_H-M   'P 1'
#
loop_
_entity.id
_entity.type
_entity.pdbx_description
1 polymer ?
#
loop_
_entity_poly.entity_id
_entity_poly.type
_entity_poly.pdbx_seq_one_letter_code
_entity_poly.pdbx_strand_id
1 'polypeptide(L)'
;MLTCAALALAAGSLSPIGWTDSSPRALKEARQWLERMIEATQTLNYEGTFIYIQGPHVESMRIIHGSGPNGERQRLFSLNGPPREVVVANNHVVCLLPRQQATFPGSDYQRSPFPLSIPRELGRLESHYAFEMLGEDRIAGLDTQVIAIKPRDAWRFGYRLWLDEGNGLLLRSALLSEQGQPMEQLMFTDLQVKPHIDESAFQSPAAPPEAALISGEPGNPEPSSPAGEPVAESAWRVGPLPEGFAKVLHNRFTEASGGHPTEHLVFADGLATISVFLEKLDHQPPLLQGQSRLGSMNAFGTVIAGHQVLVVGEVPAATVQRIATSIEYTPEAAKP
;
A
#
# COMPACT_ATOMS: atom_id res chain seq x y z
N MET A 1 -44.01 13.81 -34.76
CA MET A 1 -43.42 12.44 -34.75
C MET A 1 -42.09 12.50 -34.03
N LEU A 2 -42.11 12.34 -32.70
CA LEU A 2 -40.91 12.11 -31.89
C LEU A 2 -41.21 10.93 -30.98
N THR A 3 -40.61 9.79 -31.33
CA THR A 3 -40.56 8.57 -30.53
C THR A 3 -39.57 8.78 -29.39
N CYS A 4 -40.08 8.95 -28.17
CA CYS A 4 -39.29 8.84 -26.95
C CYS A 4 -39.05 7.35 -26.66
N ALA A 5 -37.80 6.94 -26.80
CA ALA A 5 -37.34 5.60 -26.49
C ALA A 5 -37.40 5.37 -24.97
N ALA A 6 -38.18 4.36 -24.57
CA ALA A 6 -38.10 3.75 -23.26
C ALA A 6 -36.77 2.99 -23.18
N LEU A 7 -35.78 3.55 -22.50
CA LEU A 7 -34.61 2.80 -22.03
C LEU A 7 -35.01 2.13 -20.72
N ALA A 8 -35.21 0.81 -20.82
CA ALA A 8 -35.52 -0.07 -19.74
C ALA A 8 -34.50 0.05 -18.62
N LEU A 9 -34.98 0.32 -17.41
CA LEU A 9 -34.30 0.01 -16.16
C LEU A 9 -34.14 -1.51 -16.09
N ALA A 10 -33.08 -2.03 -16.70
CA ALA A 10 -32.56 -3.32 -16.32
C ALA A 10 -31.98 -3.16 -14.91
N ALA A 11 -32.81 -3.44 -13.91
CA ALA A 11 -32.32 -3.74 -12.58
C ALA A 11 -31.29 -4.86 -12.73
N GLY A 12 -30.01 -4.51 -12.61
CA GLY A 12 -28.92 -5.47 -12.52
C GLY A 12 -29.21 -6.35 -11.32
N SER A 13 -29.70 -7.55 -11.59
CA SER A 13 -29.75 -8.61 -10.62
C SER A 13 -28.31 -8.91 -10.25
N LEU A 14 -27.95 -8.62 -9.00
CA LEU A 14 -26.75 -9.19 -8.40
C LEU A 14 -26.92 -10.70 -8.48
N SER A 15 -26.19 -11.34 -9.39
CA SER A 15 -26.15 -12.80 -9.47
C SER A 15 -25.83 -13.35 -8.08
N PRO A 16 -26.57 -14.39 -7.62
CA PRO A 16 -26.23 -15.04 -6.37
C PRO A 16 -24.80 -15.57 -6.49
N ILE A 17 -24.01 -15.29 -5.47
CA ILE A 17 -22.61 -15.72 -5.31
C ILE A 17 -22.55 -17.21 -5.67
N GLY A 18 -21.94 -17.50 -6.80
CA GLY A 18 -21.66 -18.85 -7.26
C GLY A 18 -20.79 -19.58 -6.25
N TRP A 19 -20.93 -20.89 -6.21
CA TRP A 19 -20.16 -21.77 -5.35
C TRP A 19 -18.68 -21.54 -5.64
N THR A 20 -17.90 -21.21 -4.62
CA THR A 20 -16.46 -20.98 -4.74
C THR A 20 -15.78 -22.30 -5.09
N ASP A 21 -15.35 -22.46 -6.34
CA ASP A 21 -14.58 -23.64 -6.76
C ASP A 21 -13.20 -23.59 -6.09
N SER A 22 -13.00 -24.48 -5.13
CA SER A 22 -11.73 -24.65 -4.40
C SER A 22 -10.88 -25.77 -4.98
N SER A 23 -11.15 -26.18 -6.23
CA SER A 23 -10.40 -27.25 -6.87
C SER A 23 -8.92 -26.87 -7.04
N PRO A 24 -7.98 -27.85 -7.03
CA PRO A 24 -6.57 -27.60 -7.30
C PRO A 24 -6.33 -26.88 -8.64
N ARG A 25 -7.25 -27.06 -9.60
CA ARG A 25 -7.25 -26.37 -10.88
C ARG A 25 -7.57 -24.88 -10.71
N ALA A 26 -8.68 -24.55 -10.04
CA ALA A 26 -9.08 -23.17 -9.80
C ALA A 26 -8.02 -22.39 -9.00
N LEU A 27 -7.38 -23.02 -8.02
CA LEU A 27 -6.26 -22.42 -7.28
C LEU A 27 -5.09 -22.07 -8.19
N LYS A 28 -4.70 -23.00 -9.08
CA LYS A 28 -3.63 -22.78 -10.05
C LYS A 28 -3.98 -21.66 -11.03
N GLU A 29 -5.22 -21.61 -11.50
CA GLU A 29 -5.71 -20.54 -12.39
C GLU A 29 -5.67 -19.17 -11.69
N ALA A 30 -6.16 -19.07 -10.45
CA ALA A 30 -6.11 -17.82 -9.68
C ALA A 30 -4.67 -17.34 -9.45
N ARG A 31 -3.74 -18.25 -9.15
CA ARG A 31 -2.32 -17.95 -9.02
C ARG A 31 -1.73 -17.41 -10.32
N GLN A 32 -2.02 -18.03 -11.46
CA GLN A 32 -1.53 -17.58 -12.77
C GLN A 32 -2.03 -16.17 -13.11
N TRP A 33 -3.27 -15.85 -12.76
CA TRP A 33 -3.82 -14.49 -12.91
C TRP A 33 -3.07 -13.46 -12.06
N LEU A 34 -2.78 -13.79 -10.79
CA LEU A 34 -2.00 -12.92 -9.91
C LEU A 34 -0.56 -12.73 -10.41
N GLU A 35 0.10 -13.79 -10.89
CA GLU A 35 1.43 -13.72 -11.50
C GLU A 35 1.42 -12.80 -12.74
N ARG A 36 0.42 -12.98 -13.61
CA ARG A 36 0.22 -12.13 -14.80
C ARG A 36 -0.01 -10.66 -14.44
N MET A 37 -0.78 -10.39 -13.39
CA MET A 37 -1.00 -9.03 -12.90
C MET A 37 0.28 -8.39 -12.39
N ILE A 38 1.08 -9.12 -11.59
CA ILE A 38 2.36 -8.63 -11.07
C ILE A 38 3.29 -8.25 -12.24
N GLU A 39 3.33 -9.07 -13.29
CA GLU A 39 4.12 -8.79 -14.50
C GLU A 39 3.57 -7.58 -15.27
N ALA A 40 2.26 -7.52 -15.52
CA ALA A 40 1.60 -6.46 -16.28
C ALA A 40 1.80 -5.08 -15.63
N THR A 41 1.61 -4.98 -14.32
CA THR A 41 1.79 -3.72 -13.58
C THR A 41 3.22 -3.19 -13.65
N GLN A 42 4.23 -4.05 -13.80
CA GLN A 42 5.64 -3.68 -13.82
C GLN A 42 6.18 -3.43 -15.23
N THR A 43 5.60 -4.07 -16.25
CA THR A 43 6.17 -4.09 -17.60
C THR A 43 5.43 -3.22 -18.60
N LEU A 44 4.11 -3.04 -18.44
CA LEU A 44 3.32 -2.32 -19.42
C LEU A 44 3.51 -0.80 -19.32
N ASN A 45 3.51 -0.14 -20.47
CA ASN A 45 3.39 1.32 -20.53
C ASN A 45 1.90 1.66 -20.60
N TYR A 46 1.40 2.43 -19.64
CA TYR A 46 0.00 2.82 -19.59
C TYR A 46 -0.18 4.19 -18.96
N GLU A 47 -1.28 4.84 -19.33
CA GLU A 47 -1.76 6.03 -18.65
C GLU A 47 -3.25 5.93 -18.44
N GLY A 48 -3.75 6.50 -17.35
CA GLY A 48 -5.15 6.38 -17.02
C GLY A 48 -5.55 7.28 -15.86
N THR A 49 -6.86 7.42 -15.70
CA THR A 49 -7.47 8.11 -14.57
C THR A 49 -8.18 7.09 -13.72
N PHE A 50 -8.00 7.18 -12.40
CA PHE A 50 -8.68 6.32 -11.44
C PHE A 50 -9.23 7.15 -10.29
N ILE A 51 -10.21 6.57 -9.60
CA ILE A 51 -10.71 7.09 -8.34
C ILE A 51 -10.23 6.20 -7.19
N TYR A 52 -9.87 6.82 -6.09
CA TYR A 52 -9.60 6.18 -4.81
C TYR A 52 -10.69 6.58 -3.82
N ILE A 53 -11.30 5.59 -3.17
CA ILE A 53 -12.42 5.74 -2.25
C ILE A 53 -12.02 5.16 -0.90
N GLN A 54 -12.09 5.98 0.15
CA GLN A 54 -11.85 5.60 1.53
C GLN A 54 -12.89 6.28 2.43
N GLY A 55 -13.88 5.51 2.88
CA GLY A 55 -15.02 6.06 3.62
C GLY A 55 -15.74 7.17 2.83
N PRO A 56 -15.89 8.40 3.37
CA PRO A 56 -16.52 9.51 2.65
C PRO A 56 -15.57 10.22 1.67
N HIS A 57 -14.28 9.89 1.66
CA HIS A 57 -13.28 10.56 0.84
C HIS A 57 -13.18 9.92 -0.54
N VAL A 58 -13.27 10.75 -1.57
CA VAL A 58 -13.08 10.36 -2.97
C VAL A 58 -12.02 11.27 -3.59
N GLU A 59 -10.94 10.66 -4.05
CA GLU A 59 -9.84 11.32 -4.75
C GLU A 59 -9.76 10.81 -6.18
N SER A 60 -9.62 11.71 -7.13
CA SER A 60 -9.40 11.40 -8.55
C SER A 60 -7.94 11.66 -8.86
N MET A 61 -7.27 10.69 -9.47
CA MET A 61 -5.84 10.78 -9.76
C MET A 61 -5.56 10.30 -11.19
N ARG A 62 -4.50 10.84 -11.78
CA ARG A 62 -3.96 10.36 -13.05
C ARG A 62 -2.63 9.68 -12.83
N ILE A 63 -2.46 8.51 -13.42
CA ILE A 63 -1.20 7.76 -13.45
C ILE A 63 -0.66 7.71 -14.87
N ILE A 64 0.66 7.83 -14.97
CA ILE A 64 1.47 7.52 -16.14
C ILE A 64 2.54 6.55 -15.66
N HIS A 65 2.56 5.35 -16.21
CA HIS A 65 3.51 4.30 -15.87
C HIS A 65 4.25 3.87 -17.13
N GLY A 66 5.56 3.68 -17.03
CA GLY A 66 6.35 3.10 -18.10
C GLY A 66 7.51 2.29 -17.59
N SER A 67 7.75 1.17 -18.24
CA SER A 67 8.97 0.38 -18.03
C SER A 67 10.13 0.99 -18.84
N GLY A 68 11.36 0.83 -18.36
CA GLY A 68 12.54 1.37 -19.02
C GLY A 68 13.81 0.62 -18.64
N PRO A 69 14.92 0.85 -19.38
CA PRO A 69 16.21 0.19 -19.11
C PRO A 69 16.77 0.50 -17.72
N ASN A 70 16.36 1.62 -17.11
CA ASN A 70 16.77 2.05 -15.77
C ASN A 70 15.75 1.70 -14.68
N GLY A 71 14.76 0.85 -14.99
CA GLY A 71 13.68 0.46 -14.09
C GLY A 71 12.34 1.13 -14.41
N GLU A 72 11.39 0.96 -13.49
CA GLU A 72 10.04 1.52 -13.57
C GLU A 72 10.08 3.04 -13.43
N ARG A 73 9.29 3.72 -14.25
CA ARG A 73 9.02 5.17 -14.15
C ARG A 73 7.54 5.37 -13.93
N GLN A 74 7.21 6.24 -12.99
CA GLN A 74 5.83 6.51 -12.67
C GLN A 74 5.64 7.99 -12.36
N ARG A 75 4.52 8.53 -12.80
CA ARG A 75 4.04 9.84 -12.41
C ARG A 75 2.58 9.74 -12.02
N LEU A 76 2.28 10.11 -10.79
CA LEU A 76 0.96 10.06 -10.20
C LEU A 76 0.60 11.45 -9.69
N PHE A 77 -0.55 12.00 -10.05
CA PHE A 77 -0.98 13.30 -9.54
C PHE A 77 -2.48 13.43 -9.35
N SER A 78 -2.86 14.23 -8.35
CA SER A 78 -4.26 14.53 -8.02
C SER A 78 -4.92 15.38 -9.09
N LEU A 79 -6.15 15.04 -9.45
CA LEU A 79 -7.00 15.80 -10.38
C LEU A 79 -8.03 16.69 -9.66
N ASN A 80 -8.20 16.51 -8.35
CA ASN A 80 -9.06 17.31 -7.50
C ASN A 80 -8.38 17.62 -6.16
N GLY A 81 -8.83 18.71 -5.53
CA GLY A 81 -8.25 19.17 -4.26
C GLY A 81 -6.88 19.85 -4.42
N PRO A 82 -6.10 19.95 -3.34
CA PRO A 82 -4.76 20.52 -3.38
C PRO A 82 -3.83 19.69 -4.29
N PRO A 83 -2.98 20.33 -5.13
CA PRO A 83 -2.12 19.62 -6.06
C PRO A 83 -1.10 18.76 -5.31
N ARG A 84 -1.16 17.45 -5.54
CA ARG A 84 -0.21 16.45 -5.05
C ARG A 84 0.33 15.67 -6.22
N GLU A 85 1.63 15.43 -6.22
CA GLU A 85 2.28 14.68 -7.29
C GLU A 85 3.39 13.82 -6.72
N VAL A 86 3.47 12.59 -7.22
CA VAL A 86 4.52 11.62 -6.90
C VAL A 86 5.18 11.22 -8.21
N VAL A 87 6.48 11.41 -8.29
CA VAL A 87 7.31 10.98 -9.42
C VAL A 87 8.27 9.91 -8.93
N VAL A 88 8.25 8.75 -9.58
CA VAL A 88 9.19 7.65 -9.39
C VAL A 88 10.06 7.56 -10.63
N ALA A 89 11.36 7.74 -10.49
CA ALA A 89 12.32 7.59 -11.57
C ALA A 89 13.71 7.25 -11.01
N ASN A 90 14.47 6.40 -11.70
CA ASN A 90 15.87 6.08 -11.39
C ASN A 90 16.10 5.67 -9.92
N ASN A 91 15.19 4.91 -9.32
CA ASN A 91 15.28 4.51 -7.92
C ASN A 91 15.22 5.71 -6.94
N HIS A 92 14.48 6.77 -7.30
CA HIS A 92 14.15 7.88 -6.42
C HIS A 92 12.65 8.15 -6.44
N VAL A 93 12.12 8.62 -5.32
CA VAL A 93 10.73 9.09 -5.21
C VAL A 93 10.75 10.55 -4.84
N VAL A 94 10.13 11.37 -5.69
CA VAL A 94 9.91 12.80 -5.45
C VAL A 94 8.44 13.01 -5.16
N CYS A 95 8.12 13.47 -3.95
CA CYS A 95 6.78 13.85 -3.53
C CYS A 95 6.67 15.38 -3.52
N LEU A 96 5.82 15.90 -4.40
CA LEU A 96 5.48 17.31 -4.48
C LEU A 96 4.14 17.51 -3.78
N LEU A 97 4.17 18.20 -2.64
CA LEU A 97 2.99 18.59 -1.87
C LEU A 97 2.74 20.10 -2.04
N PRO A 98 1.50 20.59 -1.83
CA PRO A 98 1.14 22.00 -2.09
C PRO A 98 2.00 23.07 -1.40
N ARG A 99 2.80 22.71 -0.39
CA ARG A 99 3.63 23.64 0.39
C ARG A 99 5.07 23.17 0.59
N GLN A 100 5.41 21.94 0.20
CA GLN A 100 6.69 21.30 0.52
C GLN A 100 7.06 20.28 -0.56
N GLN A 101 8.34 20.17 -0.87
CA GLN A 101 8.90 19.09 -1.67
C GLN A 101 9.69 18.16 -0.74
N ALA A 102 9.46 16.86 -0.85
CA ALA A 102 10.23 15.84 -0.16
C ALA A 102 10.81 14.86 -1.18
N THR A 103 12.12 14.61 -1.10
CA THR A 103 12.82 13.64 -1.94
C THR A 103 13.31 12.51 -1.05
N PHE A 104 13.05 11.28 -1.44
CA PHE A 104 13.46 10.09 -0.69
C PHE A 104 14.47 9.26 -1.50
N PRO A 105 15.58 8.79 -0.88
CA PRO A 105 16.51 7.86 -1.52
C PRO A 105 15.85 6.47 -1.70
N GLY A 106 16.09 5.80 -2.83
CA GLY A 106 15.38 4.56 -3.18
C GLY A 106 15.69 3.30 -2.39
N SER A 107 16.67 3.32 -1.48
CA SER A 107 16.93 2.16 -0.61
C SER A 107 15.82 1.96 0.43
N ASP A 108 15.18 3.05 0.87
CA ASP A 108 14.12 3.03 1.88
C ASP A 108 12.72 2.81 1.28
N TYR A 109 12.62 2.85 -0.05
CA TYR A 109 11.35 2.77 -0.79
C TYR A 109 11.30 1.53 -1.68
N GLN A 110 11.17 0.34 -1.08
CA GLN A 110 11.00 -0.92 -1.81
C GLN A 110 9.52 -1.11 -2.26
N ARG A 111 9.06 -0.30 -3.23
CA ARG A 111 7.77 -0.35 -4.01
C ARG A 111 6.48 -0.04 -3.24
N SER A 112 5.46 0.65 -3.77
CA SER A 112 5.19 1.45 -4.99
C SER A 112 4.12 2.51 -4.63
N PRO A 113 4.16 3.75 -5.18
CA PRO A 113 3.05 4.68 -5.08
C PRO A 113 1.97 4.38 -6.13
N PHE A 114 1.36 3.19 -6.09
CA PHE A 114 0.03 2.89 -6.62
C PHE A 114 -0.43 1.59 -5.92
N PRO A 115 -1.61 1.55 -5.30
CA PRO A 115 -1.74 1.28 -3.86
C PRO A 115 -1.77 -0.20 -3.47
N LEU A 116 -1.39 -1.11 -4.37
CA LEU A 116 -1.36 -2.54 -4.06
C LEU A 116 0.04 -3.11 -4.32
N SER A 117 0.77 -3.38 -3.25
CA SER A 117 2.03 -4.12 -3.31
C SER A 117 1.75 -5.59 -3.01
N ILE A 118 1.69 -6.42 -4.06
CA ILE A 118 1.64 -7.87 -3.93
C ILE A 118 3.07 -8.42 -4.15
N PRO A 119 3.56 -9.32 -3.27
CA PRO A 119 4.90 -9.85 -3.37
C PRO A 119 5.01 -10.74 -4.61
N ARG A 120 6.18 -10.73 -5.27
CA ARG A 120 6.43 -11.57 -6.46
C ARG A 120 6.33 -13.07 -6.13
N GLU A 121 6.74 -13.46 -4.94
CA GLU A 121 6.72 -14.85 -4.47
C GLU A 121 5.39 -15.17 -3.76
N LEU A 122 4.37 -15.51 -4.55
CA LEU A 122 3.03 -15.83 -4.03
C LEU A 122 2.99 -17.08 -3.13
N GLY A 123 3.96 -17.99 -3.24
CA GLY A 123 3.99 -19.24 -2.47
C GLY A 123 3.99 -19.03 -0.95
N ARG A 124 4.56 -17.92 -0.47
CA ARG A 124 4.51 -17.56 0.97
C ARG A 124 3.12 -17.11 1.41
N LEU A 125 2.37 -16.47 0.53
CA LEU A 125 1.01 -16.01 0.82
C LEU A 125 0.01 -17.16 0.90
N GLU A 126 0.16 -18.21 0.09
CA GLU A 126 -0.79 -19.34 0.02
C GLU A 126 -1.00 -20.06 1.38
N SER A 127 -0.01 -20.00 2.27
CA SER A 127 -0.09 -20.53 3.64
C SER A 127 -1.10 -19.79 4.52
N HIS A 128 -1.33 -18.49 4.25
CA HIS A 128 -2.17 -17.63 5.08
C HIS A 128 -3.33 -16.97 4.32
N TYR A 129 -3.33 -17.08 3.00
CA TYR A 129 -4.36 -16.58 2.11
C TYR A 129 -4.83 -17.68 1.15
N ALA A 130 -6.12 -17.69 0.86
CA ALA A 130 -6.72 -18.46 -0.21
C ALA A 130 -6.92 -17.55 -1.43
N PHE A 131 -6.53 -18.05 -2.61
CA PHE A 131 -6.82 -17.38 -3.88
C PHE A 131 -8.04 -18.04 -4.52
N GLU A 132 -9.01 -17.22 -4.93
CA GLU A 132 -10.27 -17.71 -5.50
C GLU A 132 -10.63 -16.99 -6.79
N MET A 133 -11.09 -17.75 -7.78
CA MET A 133 -11.73 -17.22 -8.97
C MET A 133 -13.16 -16.81 -8.62
N LEU A 134 -13.53 -15.54 -8.85
CA LEU A 134 -14.87 -15.03 -8.56
C LEU A 134 -15.75 -14.84 -9.82
N GLY A 135 -15.21 -15.14 -11.00
CA GLY A 135 -15.89 -14.96 -12.29
C GLY A 135 -15.48 -13.67 -12.99
N GLU A 136 -16.31 -13.22 -13.92
CA GLU A 136 -16.01 -12.10 -14.82
C GLU A 136 -16.81 -10.85 -14.44
N ASP A 137 -16.28 -9.67 -14.76
CA ASP A 137 -16.94 -8.36 -14.57
C ASP A 137 -16.36 -7.36 -15.59
N ARG A 138 -16.79 -6.10 -15.57
CA ARG A 138 -16.35 -5.06 -16.50
C ARG A 138 -15.96 -3.76 -15.80
N ILE A 139 -14.74 -3.27 -16.04
CA ILE A 139 -14.20 -2.04 -15.44
C ILE A 139 -13.65 -1.13 -16.52
N ALA A 140 -13.96 0.18 -16.47
CA ALA A 140 -13.54 1.16 -17.48
C ALA A 140 -13.89 0.76 -18.94
N GLY A 141 -14.92 -0.05 -19.13
CA GLY A 141 -15.31 -0.57 -20.44
C GLY A 141 -14.55 -1.82 -20.91
N LEU A 142 -13.58 -2.32 -20.13
CA LEU A 142 -12.76 -3.50 -20.39
C LEU A 142 -13.27 -4.72 -19.62
N ASP A 143 -13.21 -5.90 -20.25
CA ASP A 143 -13.60 -7.17 -19.65
C ASP A 143 -12.53 -7.64 -18.65
N THR A 144 -12.96 -8.16 -17.51
CA THR A 144 -12.06 -8.48 -16.39
C THR A 144 -12.34 -9.84 -15.77
N GLN A 145 -11.26 -10.52 -15.40
CA GLN A 145 -11.30 -11.64 -14.46
C GLN A 145 -11.24 -11.10 -13.03
N VAL A 146 -12.18 -11.55 -12.18
CA VAL A 146 -12.23 -11.20 -10.76
C VAL A 146 -11.57 -12.28 -9.92
N ILE A 147 -10.61 -11.87 -9.08
CA ILE A 147 -9.86 -12.73 -8.15
C ILE A 147 -10.05 -12.23 -6.72
N ALA A 148 -10.21 -13.16 -5.77
CA ALA A 148 -10.16 -12.87 -4.34
C ALA A 148 -8.84 -13.33 -3.73
N ILE A 149 -8.30 -12.53 -2.82
CA ILE A 149 -7.25 -12.94 -1.87
C ILE A 149 -7.90 -12.92 -0.49
N LYS A 150 -8.30 -14.08 0.02
CA LYS A 150 -9.02 -14.19 1.30
C LYS A 150 -8.09 -14.66 2.41
N PRO A 151 -8.03 -13.98 3.56
CA PRO A 151 -7.25 -14.45 4.69
C PRO A 151 -7.85 -15.78 5.23
N ARG A 152 -6.97 -16.67 5.68
CA ARG A 152 -7.34 -17.95 6.32
C ARG A 152 -7.58 -17.81 7.83
N ASP A 153 -7.35 -16.62 8.37
CA ASP A 153 -7.51 -16.26 9.77
C ASP A 153 -8.20 -14.89 9.91
N ALA A 154 -8.41 -14.43 11.14
CA ALA A 154 -9.05 -13.15 11.45
C ALA A 154 -8.03 -12.03 11.73
N TRP A 155 -6.74 -12.22 11.43
CA TRP A 155 -5.68 -11.26 11.79
C TRP A 155 -5.39 -10.27 10.66
N ARG A 156 -6.07 -10.38 9.53
CA ARG A 156 -5.75 -9.72 8.26
C ARG A 156 -7.01 -9.34 7.49
N PHE A 157 -6.87 -8.35 6.62
CA PHE A 157 -7.88 -8.03 5.61
C PHE A 157 -7.70 -8.85 4.34
N GLY A 158 -8.78 -8.95 3.57
CA GLY A 158 -8.77 -9.59 2.24
C GLY A 158 -8.80 -8.58 1.11
N TYR A 159 -8.56 -9.04 -0.11
CA TYR A 159 -8.67 -8.22 -1.31
C TYR A 159 -9.62 -8.85 -2.32
N ARG A 160 -10.26 -8.00 -3.11
CA ARG A 160 -10.88 -8.35 -4.39
C ARG A 160 -10.23 -7.53 -5.50
N LEU A 161 -9.83 -8.21 -6.56
CA LEU A 161 -9.05 -7.66 -7.66
C LEU A 161 -9.78 -7.93 -8.98
N TRP A 162 -9.80 -6.94 -9.86
CA TRP A 162 -10.34 -7.05 -11.21
C TRP A 162 -9.20 -6.83 -12.20
N LEU A 163 -8.86 -7.88 -12.93
CA LEU A 163 -7.70 -7.92 -13.81
C LEU A 163 -8.19 -7.91 -15.25
N ASP A 164 -7.64 -7.03 -16.09
CA ASP A 164 -7.96 -6.99 -17.52
C ASP A 164 -7.71 -8.34 -18.19
N GLU A 165 -8.66 -8.84 -18.95
CA GLU A 165 -8.51 -10.16 -19.58
C GLU A 165 -7.42 -10.18 -20.66
N GLY A 166 -7.24 -9.06 -21.35
CA GLY A 166 -6.33 -8.91 -22.49
C GLY A 166 -4.86 -8.89 -22.10
N ASN A 167 -4.50 -8.22 -21.00
CA ASN A 167 -3.11 -8.07 -20.57
C ASN A 167 -2.85 -8.42 -19.09
N GLY A 168 -3.87 -8.57 -18.25
CA GLY A 168 -3.75 -8.91 -16.84
C GLY A 168 -3.57 -7.72 -15.89
N LEU A 169 -3.56 -6.48 -16.40
CA LEU A 169 -3.38 -5.29 -15.57
C LEU A 169 -4.54 -5.12 -14.58
N LEU A 170 -4.21 -4.71 -13.35
CA LEU A 170 -5.19 -4.41 -12.32
C LEU A 170 -6.02 -3.17 -12.66
N LEU A 171 -7.31 -3.34 -12.92
CA LEU A 171 -8.24 -2.25 -13.25
C LEU A 171 -9.03 -1.75 -12.04
N ARG A 172 -9.25 -2.61 -11.05
CA ARG A 172 -9.90 -2.26 -9.78
C ARG A 172 -9.34 -3.11 -8.66
N SER A 173 -9.19 -2.54 -7.48
CA SER A 173 -8.95 -3.25 -6.24
C SER A 173 -9.93 -2.81 -5.16
N ALA A 174 -10.25 -3.72 -4.26
CA ALA A 174 -11.00 -3.43 -3.05
C ALA A 174 -10.35 -4.16 -1.87
N LEU A 175 -9.98 -3.41 -0.84
CA LEU A 175 -9.62 -3.95 0.45
C LEU A 175 -10.92 -4.28 1.21
N LEU A 176 -11.02 -5.49 1.74
CA LEU A 176 -12.22 -6.02 2.37
C LEU A 176 -12.01 -6.23 3.86
N SER A 177 -12.97 -5.78 4.67
CA SER A 177 -13.05 -6.08 6.09
C SER A 177 -13.27 -7.58 6.33
N GLU A 178 -13.20 -8.00 7.60
CA GLU A 178 -13.51 -9.37 8.04
C GLU A 178 -14.93 -9.81 7.65
N GLN A 179 -15.85 -8.86 7.47
CA GLN A 179 -17.24 -9.09 7.04
C GLN A 179 -17.40 -9.04 5.51
N GLY A 180 -16.30 -8.95 4.76
CA GLY A 180 -16.29 -8.86 3.30
C GLY A 180 -16.76 -7.52 2.74
N GLN A 181 -16.84 -6.48 3.57
CA GLN A 181 -17.27 -5.14 3.15
C GLN A 181 -16.06 -4.33 2.63
N PRO A 182 -16.20 -3.59 1.53
CA PRO A 182 -15.11 -2.75 1.02
C PRO A 182 -14.80 -1.62 2.01
N MET A 183 -13.54 -1.55 2.44
CA MET A 183 -13.01 -0.48 3.29
C MET A 183 -12.32 0.59 2.44
N GLU A 184 -11.61 0.15 1.41
CA GLU A 184 -10.91 1.00 0.45
C GLU A 184 -11.09 0.43 -0.95
N GLN A 185 -11.17 1.32 -1.93
CA GLN A 185 -11.29 0.92 -3.32
C GLN A 185 -10.46 1.83 -4.21
N LEU A 186 -9.80 1.21 -5.19
CA LEU A 186 -9.27 1.89 -6.35
C LEU A 186 -10.00 1.37 -7.58
N MET A 187 -10.38 2.26 -8.49
CA MET A 187 -11.01 1.87 -9.75
C MET A 187 -10.61 2.82 -10.88
N PHE A 188 -10.07 2.27 -11.97
CA PHE A 188 -9.88 3.04 -13.19
C PHE A 188 -11.22 3.47 -13.78
N THR A 189 -11.31 4.72 -14.20
CA THR A 189 -12.43 5.26 -14.98
C THR A 189 -12.09 5.34 -16.47
N ASP A 190 -10.80 5.42 -16.80
CA ASP A 190 -10.25 5.36 -18.15
C ASP A 190 -8.80 4.85 -18.06
N LEU A 191 -8.39 4.03 -19.03
CA LEU A 191 -7.04 3.48 -19.11
C LEU A 191 -6.66 3.23 -20.57
N GLN A 192 -5.44 3.61 -20.92
CA GLN A 192 -4.85 3.35 -22.23
C GLN A 192 -3.49 2.69 -22.07
N VAL A 193 -3.35 1.47 -22.58
CA VAL A 193 -2.06 0.80 -22.74
C VAL A 193 -1.43 1.26 -24.04
N LYS A 194 -0.17 1.69 -23.98
CA LYS A 194 0.57 2.23 -25.13
C LYS A 194 1.82 1.40 -25.39
N PRO A 195 2.28 1.27 -26.66
CA PRO A 195 3.57 0.65 -26.94
C PRO A 195 4.74 1.44 -26.33
N HIS A 196 4.61 2.78 -26.31
CA HIS A 196 5.63 3.71 -25.82
C HIS A 196 4.98 4.94 -25.19
N ILE A 197 5.63 5.51 -24.17
CA ILE A 197 5.29 6.79 -23.56
C ILE A 197 6.56 7.63 -23.58
N ASP A 198 6.48 8.84 -24.12
CA ASP A 198 7.60 9.77 -24.23
C ASP A 198 8.14 10.17 -22.84
N GLU A 199 9.46 10.36 -22.75
CA GLU A 199 10.12 10.66 -21.46
C GLU A 199 9.58 11.92 -20.78
N SER A 200 9.16 12.90 -21.58
CA SER A 200 8.59 14.15 -21.10
C SER A 200 7.29 13.95 -20.30
N ALA A 201 6.58 12.85 -20.50
CA ALA A 201 5.35 12.55 -19.76
C ALA A 201 5.62 12.28 -18.27
N PHE A 202 6.81 11.79 -17.93
CA PHE A 202 7.23 11.47 -16.56
C PHE A 202 7.79 12.67 -15.80
N GLN A 203 8.01 13.80 -16.48
CA GLN A 203 8.51 15.02 -15.86
C GLN A 203 7.36 15.80 -15.19
N SER A 204 7.60 16.29 -13.97
CA SER A 204 6.70 17.22 -13.32
C SER A 204 6.89 18.63 -13.90
N PRO A 205 5.83 19.29 -14.40
CA PRO A 205 5.89 20.70 -14.79
C PRO A 205 6.17 21.65 -13.62
N ALA A 206 5.94 21.19 -12.39
CA ALA A 206 6.13 21.96 -11.16
C ALA A 206 7.53 21.74 -10.53
N ALA A 207 8.30 20.77 -11.02
CA ALA A 207 9.68 20.57 -10.58
C ALA A 207 10.61 21.59 -11.26
N PRO A 208 11.48 22.31 -10.50
CA PRO A 208 12.51 23.13 -11.10
C PRO A 208 13.44 22.28 -11.99
N PRO A 209 14.05 22.85 -13.05
CA PRO A 209 14.94 22.12 -13.96
C PRO A 209 16.11 21.39 -13.28
N GLU A 210 16.52 21.82 -12.09
CA GLU A 210 17.58 21.18 -11.29
C GLU A 210 17.15 19.85 -10.63
N ALA A 211 15.86 19.57 -10.49
CA ALA A 211 15.40 18.28 -9.97
C ALA A 211 15.52 17.13 -11.00
N ALA A 212 15.77 17.47 -12.28
CA ALA A 212 15.96 16.50 -13.36
C ALA A 212 17.43 16.12 -13.61
N LEU A 213 18.39 16.73 -12.90
CA LEU A 213 19.82 16.50 -13.05
C LEU A 213 20.50 16.41 -11.68
N ILE A 214 20.36 15.30 -10.97
CA ILE A 214 21.39 14.88 -10.01
C ILE A 214 22.31 13.87 -10.72
N SER A 215 22.95 14.34 -11.79
CA SER A 215 24.27 13.85 -12.17
C SER A 215 25.27 14.63 -11.32
N GLY A 216 25.90 13.94 -10.37
CA GLY A 216 26.73 14.48 -9.30
C GLY A 216 27.38 15.86 -9.51
N GLU A 217 26.92 16.83 -8.74
CA GLU A 217 27.75 17.95 -8.28
C GLU A 217 27.75 17.99 -6.74
N PRO A 218 28.92 18.04 -6.09
CA PRO A 218 29.03 18.06 -4.63
C PRO A 218 28.82 19.49 -4.15
N GLY A 219 27.62 19.82 -3.62
CA GLY A 219 27.44 21.19 -3.12
C GLY A 219 26.15 21.54 -2.38
N ASN A 220 25.04 20.85 -2.61
CA ASN A 220 23.81 21.12 -1.85
C ASN A 220 23.62 20.07 -0.75
N PRO A 221 23.48 20.46 0.53
CA PRO A 221 23.07 19.51 1.55
C PRO A 221 21.66 19.04 1.20
N GLU A 222 21.55 17.82 0.72
CA GLU A 222 20.27 17.12 0.60
C GLU A 222 19.54 17.23 1.94
N PRO A 223 18.23 17.46 1.98
CA PRO A 223 17.46 17.24 3.20
C PRO A 223 17.50 15.73 3.49
N SER A 224 18.56 15.30 4.19
CA SER A 224 18.69 13.96 4.72
C SER A 224 17.57 13.79 5.74
N SER A 225 16.53 13.04 5.37
CA SER A 225 15.67 12.45 6.39
C SER A 225 16.59 11.70 7.36
N PRO A 226 16.44 11.85 8.68
CA PRO A 226 17.35 11.22 9.63
C PRO A 226 17.32 9.71 9.37
N ALA A 227 18.44 9.18 8.88
CA ALA A 227 18.56 7.76 8.60
C ALA A 227 18.58 7.02 9.94
N GLY A 228 17.49 6.33 10.26
CA GLY A 228 17.42 5.55 11.48
C GLY A 228 18.51 4.47 11.50
N GLU A 229 19.18 4.30 12.64
CA GLU A 229 20.25 3.32 12.78
C GLU A 229 19.65 1.93 13.05
N PRO A 230 20.08 0.87 12.34
CA PRO A 230 19.64 -0.49 12.63
C PRO A 230 19.94 -0.91 14.07
N VAL A 231 18.95 -1.48 14.74
CA VAL A 231 19.06 -1.91 16.15
C VAL A 231 19.32 -3.41 16.22
N ALA A 232 20.50 -3.80 16.70
CA ALA A 232 20.83 -5.20 16.96
C ALA A 232 20.26 -5.69 18.30
N GLU A 233 20.32 -4.85 19.33
CA GLU A 233 19.84 -5.14 20.68
C GLU A 233 18.84 -4.08 21.13
N SER A 234 17.67 -4.53 21.60
CA SER A 234 16.63 -3.64 22.08
C SER A 234 16.18 -4.09 23.46
N ALA A 235 15.88 -3.11 24.31
CA ALA A 235 15.22 -3.36 25.58
C ALA A 235 13.77 -3.84 25.36
N TRP A 236 13.22 -3.69 24.16
CA TRP A 236 11.86 -4.05 23.83
C TRP A 236 11.77 -5.46 23.24
N ARG A 237 10.83 -6.24 23.78
CA ARG A 237 10.49 -7.55 23.25
C ARG A 237 9.05 -7.54 22.78
N VAL A 238 8.83 -7.96 21.54
CA VAL A 238 7.48 -8.19 21.01
C VAL A 238 7.18 -9.67 21.19
N GLY A 239 6.01 -9.98 21.77
CA GLY A 239 5.54 -11.35 21.92
C GLY A 239 5.23 -12.03 20.58
N PRO A 240 4.64 -13.25 20.63
CA PRO A 240 4.32 -14.00 19.42
C PRO A 240 3.40 -13.24 18.46
N LEU A 241 3.85 -13.10 17.21
CA LEU A 241 3.08 -12.48 16.14
C LEU A 241 2.04 -13.44 15.55
N PRO A 242 0.99 -12.94 14.89
CA PRO A 242 0.16 -13.79 14.03
C PRO A 242 1.01 -14.47 12.97
N GLU A 243 0.64 -15.70 12.59
CA GLU A 243 1.46 -16.49 11.67
C GLU A 243 1.69 -15.78 10.33
N GLY A 244 2.89 -15.93 9.78
CA GLY A 244 3.29 -15.29 8.53
C GLY A 244 3.86 -13.87 8.69
N PHE A 245 3.56 -13.15 9.78
CA PHE A 245 4.23 -11.88 10.06
C PHE A 245 5.67 -12.11 10.52
N ALA A 246 6.60 -11.39 9.91
CA ALA A 246 8.01 -11.38 10.28
C ALA A 246 8.50 -9.94 10.46
N LYS A 247 9.48 -9.74 11.35
CA LYS A 247 10.14 -8.45 11.51
C LYS A 247 11.01 -8.18 10.26
N VAL A 248 10.70 -7.11 9.54
CA VAL A 248 11.42 -6.72 8.32
C VAL A 248 12.30 -5.49 8.52
N LEU A 249 12.01 -4.66 9.54
CA LEU A 249 12.81 -3.50 9.88
C LEU A 249 12.82 -3.27 11.40
N HIS A 250 13.94 -2.79 11.92
CA HIS A 250 14.08 -2.33 13.30
C HIS A 250 15.15 -1.25 13.38
N ASN A 251 14.71 0.01 13.40
CA ASN A 251 15.59 1.16 13.42
C ASN A 251 15.35 2.02 14.66
N ARG A 252 16.38 2.75 15.09
CA ARG A 252 16.31 3.79 16.12
C ARG A 252 16.60 5.15 15.50
N PHE A 253 15.73 6.10 15.79
CA PHE A 253 15.84 7.49 15.34
C PHE A 253 16.17 8.35 16.55
N THR A 254 17.41 8.85 16.61
CA THR A 254 17.91 9.68 17.72
C THR A 254 17.51 11.16 17.60
N GLU A 255 17.15 11.60 16.39
CA GLU A 255 16.73 12.98 16.07
C GLU A 255 15.22 13.11 15.80
N ALA A 256 14.39 12.21 16.34
CA ALA A 256 12.93 12.37 16.24
C ALA A 256 12.48 13.68 16.90
N SER A 257 11.39 14.28 16.42
CA SER A 257 10.94 15.63 16.77
C SER A 257 10.71 15.90 18.27
N GLY A 258 10.71 14.86 19.11
CA GLY A 258 10.63 14.94 20.57
C GLY A 258 11.96 14.95 21.33
N GLY A 259 13.12 14.86 20.66
CA GLY A 259 14.44 14.87 21.31
C GLY A 259 14.81 13.58 22.07
N HIS A 260 13.99 12.53 21.93
CA HIS A 260 14.25 11.20 22.49
C HIS A 260 14.41 10.15 21.39
N PRO A 261 15.28 9.14 21.59
CA PRO A 261 15.39 8.05 20.65
C PRO A 261 14.05 7.33 20.50
N THR A 262 13.54 7.26 19.28
CA THR A 262 12.34 6.49 18.93
C THR A 262 12.77 5.20 18.25
N GLU A 263 12.31 4.06 18.75
CA GLU A 263 12.46 2.80 18.01
C GLU A 263 11.24 2.56 17.14
N HIS A 264 11.49 2.17 15.89
CA HIS A 264 10.47 1.81 14.91
C HIS A 264 10.73 0.39 14.43
N LEU A 265 9.75 -0.49 14.65
CA LEU A 265 9.76 -1.85 14.13
C LEU A 265 8.69 -1.96 13.05
N VAL A 266 9.01 -2.69 11.98
CA VAL A 266 8.06 -3.03 10.93
C VAL A 266 7.94 -4.53 10.85
N PHE A 267 6.70 -5.01 10.90
CA PHE A 267 6.34 -6.40 10.66
C PHE A 267 5.54 -6.50 9.38
N ALA A 268 5.85 -7.48 8.54
CA ALA A 268 5.14 -7.72 7.30
C ALA A 268 4.95 -9.20 7.05
N ASP A 269 3.92 -9.54 6.28
CA ASP A 269 3.63 -10.90 5.87
C ASP A 269 3.67 -11.14 4.35
N GLY A 270 4.07 -10.10 3.63
CA GLY A 270 4.06 -10.03 2.18
C GLY A 270 2.96 -9.12 1.63
N LEU A 271 1.81 -9.01 2.30
CA LEU A 271 0.67 -8.22 1.86
C LEU A 271 0.30 -7.11 2.86
N ALA A 272 0.14 -7.45 4.14
CA ALA A 272 -0.12 -6.49 5.21
C ALA A 272 1.17 -6.10 5.94
N THR A 273 1.20 -4.85 6.42
CA THR A 273 2.32 -4.28 7.17
C THR A 273 1.83 -3.65 8.46
N ILE A 274 2.60 -3.83 9.53
CA ILE A 274 2.33 -3.29 10.87
C ILE A 274 3.59 -2.56 11.35
N SER A 275 3.44 -1.28 11.70
CA SER A 275 4.49 -0.48 12.33
C SER A 275 4.26 -0.39 13.83
N VAL A 276 5.34 -0.49 14.60
CA VAL A 276 5.37 -0.28 16.04
C VAL A 276 6.34 0.85 16.34
N PHE A 277 5.86 1.90 16.99
CA PHE A 277 6.64 3.03 17.45
C PHE A 277 6.75 3.00 18.97
N LEU A 278 7.96 3.22 19.46
CA LEU A 278 8.33 3.17 20.86
C LEU A 278 9.06 4.47 21.20
N GLU A 279 8.35 5.38 21.86
CA GLU A 279 8.84 6.73 22.15
C GLU A 279 8.70 7.04 23.64
N LYS A 280 9.73 7.61 24.25
CA LYS A 280 9.69 8.00 25.66
C LYS A 280 8.85 9.26 25.84
N LEU A 281 7.97 9.28 26.84
CA LEU A 281 7.01 10.37 27.00
C LEU A 281 7.59 11.62 27.69
N ASP A 282 8.65 11.52 28.49
CA ASP A 282 9.28 12.64 29.22
C ASP A 282 8.31 13.70 29.77
N HIS A 283 7.30 13.21 30.52
CA HIS A 283 6.24 14.00 31.15
C HIS A 283 5.21 14.65 30.19
N GLN A 284 5.28 14.35 28.91
CA GLN A 284 4.24 14.67 27.94
C GLN A 284 3.07 13.69 28.05
N PRO A 285 1.84 14.13 27.73
CA PRO A 285 0.71 13.22 27.62
C PRO A 285 0.91 12.25 26.45
N PRO A 286 0.40 11.01 26.55
CA PRO A 286 0.45 10.05 25.45
C PRO A 286 -0.34 10.54 24.23
N LEU A 287 0.22 10.32 23.04
CA LEU A 287 -0.41 10.64 21.75
C LEU A 287 -1.72 9.87 21.57
N LEU A 288 -1.74 8.61 22.00
CA LEU A 288 -2.91 7.75 21.90
C LEU A 288 -2.95 6.76 23.07
N GLN A 289 -4.12 6.63 23.68
CA GLN A 289 -4.45 5.53 24.59
C GLN A 289 -5.74 4.85 24.11
N GLY A 290 -5.67 3.54 23.86
CA GLY A 290 -6.78 2.76 23.31
C GLY A 290 -6.76 2.69 21.79
N GLN A 291 -7.92 2.42 21.20
CA GLN A 291 -8.08 2.18 19.76
C GLN A 291 -8.31 3.49 18.99
N SER A 292 -7.75 3.57 17.80
CA SER A 292 -8.04 4.61 16.79
C SER A 292 -8.10 3.97 15.41
N ARG A 293 -8.83 4.59 14.48
CA ARG A 293 -8.98 4.12 13.11
C ARG A 293 -9.09 5.29 12.14
N LEU A 294 -8.41 5.17 11.01
CA LEU A 294 -8.52 6.07 9.86
C LEU A 294 -8.59 5.22 8.58
N GLY A 295 -9.78 5.12 7.97
CA GLY A 295 -9.97 4.28 6.77
C GLY A 295 -9.75 2.79 7.04
N SER A 296 -8.81 2.17 6.32
CA SER A 296 -8.34 0.81 6.59
C SER A 296 -7.36 0.72 7.77
N MET A 297 -6.68 1.81 8.08
CA MET A 297 -5.60 1.86 9.03
C MET A 297 -6.15 1.81 10.46
N ASN A 298 -5.80 0.77 11.21
CA ASN A 298 -6.09 0.69 12.63
C ASN A 298 -4.85 1.02 13.45
N ALA A 299 -5.05 1.66 14.59
CA ALA A 299 -4.01 2.00 15.54
C ALA A 299 -4.41 1.61 16.96
N PHE A 300 -3.45 1.19 17.76
CA PHE A 300 -3.62 0.97 19.20
C PHE A 300 -2.46 1.60 19.96
N GLY A 301 -2.80 2.47 20.90
CA GLY A 301 -1.85 3.15 21.78
C GLY A 301 -1.92 2.64 23.21
N THR A 302 -0.78 2.42 23.85
CA THR A 302 -0.66 2.13 25.28
C THR A 302 0.60 2.74 25.85
N VAL A 303 0.70 2.78 27.19
CA VAL A 303 1.88 3.29 27.89
C VAL A 303 2.53 2.16 28.68
N ILE A 304 3.81 1.89 28.41
CA ILE A 304 4.60 0.86 29.07
C ILE A 304 5.90 1.48 29.55
N ALA A 305 6.21 1.34 30.85
CA ALA A 305 7.44 1.85 31.45
C ALA A 305 7.78 3.33 31.09
N GLY A 306 6.77 4.19 31.05
CA GLY A 306 6.94 5.62 30.71
C GLY A 306 7.15 5.93 29.22
N HIS A 307 6.91 4.96 28.33
CA HIS A 307 6.98 5.13 26.88
C HIS A 307 5.59 4.98 26.25
N GLN A 308 5.31 5.78 25.22
CA GLN A 308 4.24 5.54 24.27
C GLN A 308 4.63 4.33 23.43
N VAL A 309 3.76 3.33 23.44
CA VAL A 309 3.77 2.24 22.46
C VAL A 309 2.60 2.49 21.52
N LEU A 310 2.89 2.66 20.23
CA LEU A 310 1.89 2.90 19.21
C LEU A 310 2.04 1.85 18.10
N VAL A 311 1.03 1.01 17.94
CA VAL A 311 0.98 0.00 16.88
C VAL A 311 -0.02 0.45 15.83
N VAL A 312 0.39 0.48 14.56
CA VAL A 312 -0.41 1.00 13.44
C VAL A 312 -0.28 0.05 12.24
N GLY A 313 -1.37 -0.27 11.56
CA GLY A 313 -1.31 -1.09 10.34
C GLY A 313 -2.65 -1.24 9.63
N GLU A 314 -2.59 -1.61 8.36
CA GLU A 314 -3.75 -2.02 7.54
C GLU A 314 -4.12 -3.47 7.88
N VAL A 315 -4.56 -3.69 9.12
CA VAL A 315 -4.98 -4.97 9.68
C VAL A 315 -6.16 -4.75 10.63
N PRO A 316 -6.96 -5.78 10.97
CA PRO A 316 -8.02 -5.65 11.96
C PRO A 316 -7.57 -5.02 13.28
N ALA A 317 -8.48 -4.29 13.94
CA ALA A 317 -8.20 -3.63 15.22
C ALA A 317 -7.73 -4.60 16.31
N ALA A 318 -8.25 -5.83 16.31
CA ALA A 318 -7.83 -6.89 17.21
C ALA A 318 -6.34 -7.27 17.01
N THR A 319 -5.82 -7.18 15.78
CA THR A 319 -4.42 -7.49 15.45
C THR A 319 -3.47 -6.47 16.07
N VAL A 320 -3.70 -5.17 15.83
CA VAL A 320 -2.84 -4.12 16.40
C VAL A 320 -2.90 -4.11 17.93
N GLN A 321 -4.08 -4.34 18.51
CA GLN A 321 -4.23 -4.45 19.95
C GLN A 321 -3.46 -5.64 20.52
N ARG A 322 -3.60 -6.83 19.92
CA ARG A 322 -2.90 -8.04 20.37
C ARG A 322 -1.39 -7.82 20.40
N ILE A 323 -0.83 -7.24 19.33
CA ILE A 323 0.60 -6.93 19.25
C ILE A 323 0.98 -5.93 20.35
N ALA A 324 0.26 -4.81 20.48
CA ALA A 324 0.54 -3.80 21.48
C ALA A 324 0.57 -4.36 22.91
N THR A 325 -0.39 -5.25 23.24
CA THR A 325 -0.48 -5.88 24.57
C THR A 325 0.58 -6.97 24.82
N SER A 326 1.28 -7.40 23.78
CA SER A 326 2.36 -8.40 23.86
C SER A 326 3.75 -7.78 23.99
N ILE A 327 3.85 -6.45 23.95
CA ILE A 327 5.12 -5.74 24.03
C ILE A 327 5.55 -5.62 25.49
N GLU A 328 6.80 -5.97 25.76
CA GLU A 328 7.40 -5.93 27.09
C GLU A 328 8.68 -5.08 27.05
N TYR A 329 8.93 -4.37 28.15
CA TYR A 329 10.15 -3.60 28.36
C TYR A 329 11.08 -4.33 29.34
N THR A 330 12.23 -4.77 28.82
CA THR A 330 13.28 -5.51 29.52
C THR A 330 14.62 -4.77 29.37
N PRO A 331 14.95 -3.81 30.26
CA PRO A 331 16.14 -2.98 30.14
C PRO A 331 17.47 -3.76 30.26
N GLU A 332 17.47 -4.97 30.82
CA GLU A 332 18.66 -5.83 30.89
C GLU A 332 19.03 -6.46 29.54
N ALA A 333 18.10 -6.54 28.58
CA ALA A 333 18.33 -7.14 27.26
C ALA A 333 19.10 -6.24 26.28
N ALA A 334 19.42 -5.00 26.69
CA ALA A 334 20.14 -4.01 25.89
C ALA A 334 21.62 -3.82 26.32
N LYS A 335 22.17 -4.75 27.11
CA LYS A 335 23.59 -4.76 27.48
C LYS A 335 24.37 -5.69 26.53
N PRO A 336 25.51 -5.21 25.98
CA PRO A 336 26.34 -5.98 25.06
C PRO A 336 27.02 -7.20 25.70
#